data_AF-A0AAW0W0J5-F1
#
_entry.id   AF-A0AAW0W0J5-F1
#
_cell.length_a   1.000
_cell.length_b   1.000
_cell.length_c   1.000
_cell.angle_alpha   90.00
_cell.angle_beta   90.00
_cell.angle_gamma   90.00
#
_symmetry.space_group_name_H-M   'P 1'
#
loop_
_entity.id
_entity.type
_entity.pdbx_description
1 polymer ?
#
loop_
_entity_poly.entity_id
_entity_poly.type
_entity_poly.pdbx_seq_one_letter_code
_entity_poly.pdbx_strand_id
1 'polypeptide(L)'
;TVPAVQQQQQDEAALVEPCECVCNTVITGNQRRLFFIMASRDVLSRLEQKAIETEKMIELLTKQVNQLQAIAVEARKDQLKNENQELRKEVDRLKQNLLSLEKTQGITQVDIGEEKTRTVVSGLVRFIPVEEMQNRMAVLLCNLKPAKMRGITSEAMVMCASSPDKVEILTPPEGSQPGDLVEFEGYTRNPDSVLNPKKKIFETCAPDLKTDANKVAVYKGVPFTVPGKGIIIAQTLSNVQVK
;
A
#
# COMPACT_ATOMS: atom_id res chain seq x y z
N THR A 1 -15.41 0.35 -10.63
CA THR A 1 -16.49 -0.53 -11.12
C THR A 1 -17.66 -0.33 -10.14
N VAL A 2 -18.69 0.48 -10.39
CA VAL A 2 -19.68 0.68 -11.48
C VAL A 2 -20.37 2.05 -11.17
N PRO A 3 -21.20 2.70 -12.02
CA PRO A 3 -21.02 3.24 -13.37
C PRO A 3 -21.22 4.79 -13.41
N ALA A 4 -20.89 5.46 -14.51
CA ALA A 4 -21.40 6.79 -14.79
C ALA A 4 -22.06 6.78 -16.17
N VAL A 5 -23.39 6.79 -16.16
CA VAL A 5 -24.26 7.11 -17.28
C VAL A 5 -24.03 8.59 -17.60
N GLN A 6 -23.43 8.89 -18.74
CA GLN A 6 -23.47 10.23 -19.34
C GLN A 6 -23.90 10.09 -20.79
N GLN A 7 -25.22 10.19 -20.95
CA GLN A 7 -25.97 10.87 -22.00
C GLN A 7 -25.21 11.16 -23.31
N GLN A 8 -25.60 10.42 -24.34
CA GLN A 8 -25.58 10.90 -25.72
C GLN A 8 -26.57 12.08 -25.83
N GLN A 9 -26.04 13.29 -25.87
CA GLN A 9 -26.63 14.42 -26.58
C GLN A 9 -25.50 15.00 -27.39
N GLN A 10 -25.34 14.48 -28.61
CA GLN A 10 -24.61 15.19 -29.65
C GLN A 10 -25.57 16.21 -30.22
N ASP A 11 -25.17 17.47 -30.09
CA ASP A 11 -25.77 18.62 -30.74
C ASP A 11 -25.84 18.39 -32.25
N GLU A 12 -27.05 18.13 -32.75
CA GLU A 12 -27.36 18.18 -34.17
C GLU A 12 -27.79 19.61 -34.52
N ALA A 13 -26.79 20.50 -34.61
CA ALA A 13 -26.99 21.87 -35.03
C ALA A 13 -25.82 22.34 -35.91
N ALA A 14 -25.89 22.05 -37.21
CA ALA A 14 -25.41 22.91 -38.28
C ALA A 14 -25.58 22.24 -39.64
N LEU A 15 -26.60 22.69 -40.39
CA LEU A 15 -26.55 22.96 -41.83
C LEU A 15 -27.91 23.56 -42.20
N VAL A 16 -28.13 24.82 -41.79
CA VAL A 16 -29.17 25.66 -42.38
C VAL A 16 -28.52 26.34 -43.57
N GLU A 17 -28.78 25.81 -44.77
CA GLU A 17 -28.45 26.46 -46.02
C GLU A 17 -29.24 27.78 -46.15
N PRO A 18 -28.65 28.82 -46.79
CA PRO A 18 -29.34 30.09 -46.99
C PRO A 18 -30.50 29.91 -47.98
N CYS A 19 -31.68 30.40 -47.61
CA CYS A 19 -32.86 30.48 -48.45
C CYS A 19 -32.56 31.05 -49.84
N GLU A 20 -32.70 30.24 -50.90
CA GLU A 20 -33.23 30.75 -52.16
C GLU A 20 -34.75 30.71 -52.07
N CYS A 21 -35.35 31.90 -51.92
CA CYS A 21 -36.75 32.12 -52.20
C CYS A 21 -37.05 31.74 -53.66
N VAL A 22 -37.36 30.48 -53.92
CA VAL A 22 -38.23 30.12 -55.03
C VAL A 22 -39.61 29.92 -54.44
N CYS A 23 -40.40 30.97 -54.56
CA CYS A 23 -41.84 30.96 -54.42
C CYS A 23 -42.42 29.67 -55.03
N ASN A 24 -42.81 28.71 -54.19
CA ASN A 24 -43.70 27.63 -54.60
C ASN A 24 -45.11 28.21 -54.73
N THR A 25 -45.29 29.05 -55.75
CA THR A 25 -46.58 29.56 -56.18
C THR A 25 -47.12 28.59 -57.23
N VAL A 26 -48.04 27.72 -56.80
CA VAL A 26 -48.91 26.98 -57.72
C VAL A 26 -50.18 27.79 -57.91
N ILE A 27 -50.47 28.21 -59.13
CA ILE A 27 -51.78 28.76 -59.49
C ILE A 27 -52.75 27.58 -59.60
N THR A 28 -53.58 27.36 -58.57
CA THR A 28 -54.81 26.60 -58.73
C THR A 28 -55.98 27.56 -58.67
N GLY A 29 -56.75 27.62 -59.76
CA GLY A 29 -57.96 28.43 -59.84
C GLY A 29 -59.02 27.97 -58.85
N ASN A 30 -59.16 28.71 -57.75
CA ASN A 30 -60.46 28.92 -57.13
C ASN A 30 -60.40 30.15 -56.21
N GLN A 31 -61.32 31.10 -56.42
CA GLN A 31 -61.41 32.31 -55.61
C GLN A 31 -61.82 31.97 -54.18
N ARG A 32 -60.85 31.84 -53.27
CA ARG A 32 -61.07 32.07 -51.84
C ARG A 32 -59.90 32.90 -51.30
N ARG A 33 -60.25 34.11 -50.86
CA ARG A 33 -59.43 35.06 -50.10
C ARG A 33 -58.43 34.34 -49.21
N LEU A 34 -57.19 34.25 -49.67
CA LEU A 34 -56.06 33.96 -48.81
C LEU A 34 -55.61 35.32 -48.27
N PHE A 35 -56.13 35.68 -47.10
CA PHE A 35 -55.58 36.79 -46.33
C PHE A 35 -54.18 36.37 -45.88
N PHE A 36 -53.18 36.63 -46.72
CA PHE A 36 -51.78 36.60 -46.30
C PHE A 36 -51.61 37.77 -45.33
N ILE A 37 -51.75 37.51 -44.03
CA ILE A 37 -51.35 38.47 -43.00
C ILE A 37 -49.83 38.49 -43.02
N MET A 38 -49.26 39.31 -43.92
CA MET A 38 -47.84 39.61 -43.93
C MET A 38 -47.60 40.51 -42.72
N ALA A 39 -46.88 40.01 -41.71
CA ALA A 39 -46.37 40.88 -40.66
C ALA A 39 -45.60 42.02 -41.32
N SER A 40 -45.86 43.27 -40.91
CA SER A 40 -45.19 44.41 -41.53
C SER A 40 -43.69 44.30 -41.31
N ARG A 41 -42.91 44.85 -42.26
CA ARG A 41 -41.44 44.86 -42.21
C ARG A 41 -40.91 45.44 -40.88
N ASP A 42 -41.65 46.37 -40.29
CA ASP A 42 -41.38 46.96 -38.97
C ASP A 42 -41.60 46.00 -37.79
N VAL A 43 -42.56 45.07 -37.90
CA VAL A 43 -42.81 44.05 -36.87
C VAL A 43 -41.73 42.97 -36.91
N LEU A 44 -41.33 42.55 -38.11
CA LEU A 44 -40.25 41.56 -38.32
C LEU A 44 -38.90 42.09 -37.81
N SER A 45 -38.52 43.32 -38.18
CA SER A 45 -37.26 43.93 -37.72
C SER A 45 -37.18 44.11 -36.20
N ARG A 46 -38.30 44.43 -35.54
CA ARG A 46 -38.37 44.49 -34.06
C ARG A 46 -38.24 43.12 -33.40
N LEU A 47 -38.78 42.07 -34.01
CA LEU A 47 -38.63 40.70 -33.52
C LEU A 47 -37.19 40.20 -33.69
N GLU A 48 -36.56 40.50 -34.83
CA GLU A 48 -35.15 40.20 -35.08
C GLU A 48 -34.22 40.92 -34.10
N GLN A 49 -34.45 42.21 -33.85
CA GLN A 49 -33.67 42.97 -32.84
C GLN A 49 -33.83 42.39 -31.44
N LYS A 50 -35.05 42.04 -31.04
CA LYS A 50 -35.29 41.39 -29.74
C LYS A 50 -34.63 40.02 -29.65
N ALA A 51 -34.63 39.23 -30.73
CA ALA A 51 -33.95 37.94 -30.79
C ALA A 51 -32.43 38.12 -30.55
N ILE A 52 -31.81 39.07 -31.25
CA ILE A 52 -30.38 39.40 -31.09
C ILE A 52 -30.07 39.93 -29.68
N GLU A 53 -30.93 40.77 -29.10
CA GLU A 53 -30.78 41.24 -27.72
C GLU A 53 -30.88 40.08 -26.71
N THR A 54 -31.82 39.16 -26.90
CA THR A 54 -31.95 37.98 -26.04
C THR A 54 -30.75 37.04 -26.16
N GLU A 55 -30.20 36.83 -27.36
CA GLU A 55 -29.00 36.02 -27.56
C GLU A 55 -27.78 36.61 -26.85
N LYS A 56 -27.57 37.93 -26.94
CA LYS A 56 -26.51 38.64 -26.21
C LYS A 56 -26.67 38.52 -24.70
N MET A 57 -27.91 38.59 -24.21
CA MET A 57 -28.22 38.45 -22.78
C MET A 57 -27.96 37.03 -22.29
N ILE A 58 -28.34 36.01 -23.08
CA ILE A 58 -28.05 34.60 -22.79
C ILE A 58 -26.53 34.39 -22.70
N GLU A 59 -25.77 34.89 -23.67
CA GLU A 59 -24.30 34.74 -23.67
C GLU A 59 -23.65 35.34 -22.41
N LEU A 60 -24.13 36.52 -21.98
CA LEU A 60 -23.62 37.19 -20.78
C LEU A 60 -23.97 36.41 -19.50
N LEU A 61 -25.20 35.90 -19.40
CA LEU A 61 -25.63 35.06 -18.28
C LEU A 61 -24.84 33.74 -18.23
N THR A 62 -24.62 33.08 -19.38
CA THR A 62 -23.81 31.86 -19.46
C THR A 62 -22.37 32.13 -19.00
N LYS A 63 -21.77 33.27 -19.39
CA LYS A 63 -20.45 33.66 -18.89
C LYS A 63 -20.42 33.84 -17.38
N GLN A 64 -21.43 34.50 -16.81
CA GLN A 64 -21.54 34.69 -15.35
C GLN A 64 -21.70 33.36 -14.60
N VAL A 65 -22.55 32.46 -15.09
CA VAL A 65 -22.74 31.13 -14.50
C VAL A 65 -21.44 30.33 -14.52
N ASN A 66 -20.71 30.34 -15.64
CA ASN A 66 -19.43 29.64 -15.76
C ASN A 66 -18.37 30.21 -14.80
N GLN A 67 -18.32 31.54 -14.63
CA GLN A 67 -17.44 32.19 -13.66
C GLN A 67 -17.78 31.80 -12.22
N LEU A 68 -19.07 31.80 -11.85
CA LEU A 68 -19.52 31.38 -10.52
C LEU A 68 -19.21 29.90 -10.25
N GLN A 69 -19.40 29.03 -11.24
CA GLN A 69 -19.04 27.61 -11.15
C GLN A 69 -17.54 27.41 -10.95
N ALA A 70 -16.69 28.15 -11.67
CA ALA A 70 -15.23 28.06 -11.52
C ALA A 70 -14.77 28.44 -10.11
N ILE A 71 -15.32 29.51 -9.53
CA ILE A 71 -15.03 29.94 -8.16
C ILE A 71 -15.44 28.86 -7.15
N ALA A 72 -16.65 28.31 -7.30
CA ALA A 72 -17.15 27.26 -6.41
C ALA A 72 -16.30 25.99 -6.48
N VAL A 73 -15.83 25.62 -7.68
CA VAL A 73 -14.93 24.47 -7.88
C VAL A 73 -13.56 24.71 -7.24
N GLU A 74 -12.97 25.90 -7.41
CA GLU A 74 -11.65 26.17 -6.82
C GLU A 74 -11.72 26.24 -5.30
N ALA A 75 -12.76 26.84 -4.72
CA ALA A 75 -12.97 26.85 -3.27
C ALA A 75 -13.09 25.43 -2.69
N ARG A 76 -13.86 24.55 -3.35
CA ARG A 76 -13.98 23.14 -2.96
C ARG A 76 -12.65 22.40 -3.09
N LYS A 77 -11.88 22.69 -4.14
CA LYS A 77 -10.57 22.08 -4.39
C LYS A 77 -9.56 22.49 -3.33
N ASP A 78 -9.56 23.75 -2.90
CA ASP A 78 -8.70 24.23 -1.82
C ASP A 78 -9.08 23.60 -0.46
N GLN A 79 -10.37 23.47 -0.18
CA GLN A 79 -10.84 22.72 0.98
C GLN A 79 -10.33 21.27 0.95
N LEU A 80 -10.50 20.57 -0.17
CA LEU A 80 -10.02 19.19 -0.33
C LEU A 80 -8.51 19.08 -0.21
N LYS A 81 -7.73 20.07 -0.67
CA LYS A 81 -6.27 20.09 -0.48
C LYS A 81 -5.91 20.16 1.01
N ASN A 82 -6.60 21.03 1.76
CA ASN A 82 -6.37 21.19 3.20
C ASN A 82 -6.73 19.92 3.97
N GLU A 83 -7.90 19.34 3.72
CA GLU A 83 -8.33 18.07 4.33
C GLU A 83 -7.34 16.94 4.02
N ASN A 84 -6.89 16.81 2.77
CA ASN A 84 -5.89 15.82 2.39
C ASN A 84 -4.53 16.04 3.09
N GLN A 85 -4.14 17.29 3.33
CA GLN A 85 -2.91 17.59 4.05
C GLN A 85 -3.01 17.21 5.53
N GLU A 86 -4.16 17.48 6.17
CA GLU A 86 -4.43 17.08 7.55
C GLU A 86 -4.48 15.56 7.70
N LEU A 87 -5.19 14.88 6.81
CA LEU A 87 -5.25 13.41 6.79
C LEU A 87 -3.86 12.78 6.63
N ARG A 88 -2.99 13.36 5.80
CA ARG A 88 -1.60 12.90 5.67
C ARG A 88 -0.83 13.00 6.98
N LYS A 89 -0.96 14.13 7.70
CA LYS A 89 -0.32 14.32 9.01
C LYS A 89 -0.83 13.32 10.04
N GLU A 90 -2.14 13.08 10.09
CA GLU A 90 -2.72 12.14 11.04
C GLU A 90 -2.32 10.69 10.72
N VAL A 91 -2.26 10.32 9.44
CA VAL A 91 -1.73 9.01 9.02
C VAL A 91 -0.28 8.84 9.48
N ASP A 92 0.57 9.84 9.32
CA ASP A 92 1.97 9.76 9.75
C ASP A 92 2.09 9.64 11.27
N ARG A 93 1.25 10.37 12.03
CA ARG A 93 1.16 10.23 13.48
C ARG A 93 0.73 8.83 13.91
N LEU A 94 -0.32 8.29 13.29
CA LEU A 94 -0.81 6.95 13.60
C LEU A 94 0.21 5.87 13.26
N LYS A 95 0.96 6.02 12.16
CA LYS A 95 2.08 5.13 11.82
C LYS A 95 3.17 5.13 12.89
N GLN A 96 3.56 6.29 13.41
CA GLN A 96 4.55 6.38 14.48
C GLN A 96 4.07 5.67 15.76
N ASN A 97 2.80 5.89 16.14
CA ASN A 97 2.19 5.20 17.27
C ASN A 97 2.17 3.69 17.06
N LEU A 98 1.79 3.22 15.87
CA LEU A 98 1.78 1.81 15.52
C LEU A 98 3.19 1.21 15.66
N LEU A 99 4.21 1.86 15.08
CA LEU A 99 5.59 1.39 15.14
C LEU A 99 6.10 1.29 16.59
N SER A 100 5.73 2.25 17.45
CA SER A 100 6.07 2.18 18.88
C SER A 100 5.39 1.01 19.59
N LEU A 101 4.13 0.73 19.26
CA LEU A 101 3.37 -0.38 19.82
C LEU A 101 3.94 -1.72 19.35
N GLU A 102 4.29 -1.84 18.07
CA GLU A 102 4.90 -3.05 17.51
C GLU A 102 6.21 -3.40 18.21
N LYS A 103 7.08 -2.39 18.40
CA LYS A 103 8.33 -2.52 19.15
C LYS A 103 8.12 -3.02 20.57
N THR A 104 7.18 -2.42 21.30
CA THR A 104 6.86 -2.85 22.67
C THR A 104 6.21 -4.24 22.74
N GLN A 105 5.61 -4.71 21.65
CA GLN A 105 5.04 -6.06 21.58
C GLN A 105 6.03 -7.12 21.07
N GLY A 106 7.24 -6.72 20.66
CA GLY A 106 8.30 -7.61 20.18
C GLY A 106 8.16 -8.02 18.72
N ILE A 107 7.44 -7.21 17.93
CA ILE A 107 7.31 -7.38 16.48
C ILE A 107 8.47 -6.64 15.83
N THR A 108 9.27 -7.36 15.07
CA THR A 108 10.47 -6.84 14.39
C THR A 108 10.47 -7.26 12.94
N GLN A 109 10.81 -6.33 12.05
CA GLN A 109 11.14 -6.67 10.67
C GLN A 109 12.61 -7.03 10.59
N VAL A 110 12.90 -8.18 9.96
CA VAL A 110 14.26 -8.70 9.85
C VAL A 110 14.62 -8.90 8.39
N ASP A 111 15.80 -8.43 8.02
CA ASP A 111 16.40 -8.68 6.72
C ASP A 111 17.17 -10.02 6.75
N ILE A 112 16.92 -10.86 5.76
CA ILE A 112 17.51 -12.19 5.60
C ILE A 112 18.21 -12.30 4.23
N GLY A 113 18.52 -11.18 3.57
CA GLY A 113 19.11 -11.16 2.24
C GLY A 113 18.13 -11.54 1.12
N GLU A 114 16.83 -11.46 1.39
CA GLU A 114 15.75 -11.64 0.42
C GLU A 114 15.27 -10.28 -0.09
N GLU A 115 14.48 -10.24 -1.18
CA GLU A 115 13.91 -8.99 -1.70
C GLU A 115 12.98 -8.29 -0.70
N LYS A 116 12.37 -9.06 0.22
CA LYS A 116 11.44 -8.55 1.23
C LYS A 116 11.93 -8.91 2.63
N THR A 117 11.81 -7.95 3.54
CA THR A 117 11.99 -8.19 4.97
C THR A 117 10.89 -9.11 5.48
N ARG A 118 11.24 -9.98 6.44
CA ARG A 118 10.30 -10.90 7.08
C ARG A 118 9.81 -10.33 8.40
N THR A 119 8.55 -10.62 8.72
CA THR A 119 7.99 -10.24 10.02
C THR A 119 8.28 -11.33 11.04
N VAL A 120 8.90 -10.95 12.16
CA VAL A 120 9.23 -11.86 13.26
C VAL A 120 8.59 -11.35 14.55
N VAL A 121 7.84 -12.21 15.22
CA VAL A 121 7.22 -11.91 16.51
C VAL A 121 7.99 -12.68 17.58
N SER A 122 8.67 -11.94 18.45
CA SER A 122 9.53 -12.53 19.49
C SER A 122 8.99 -12.27 20.90
N GLY A 123 9.18 -13.24 21.79
CA GLY A 123 8.85 -13.11 23.22
C GLY A 123 9.93 -12.40 24.04
N LEU A 124 10.88 -11.73 23.38
CA LEU A 124 12.14 -11.27 23.99
C LEU A 124 12.02 -9.94 24.74
N VAL A 125 10.90 -9.22 24.60
CA VAL A 125 10.66 -7.89 25.19
C VAL A 125 10.98 -7.80 26.69
N ARG A 126 10.77 -8.90 27.43
CA ARG A 126 11.02 -8.94 28.89
C ARG A 126 12.50 -9.12 29.25
N PHE A 127 13.29 -9.67 28.32
CA PHE A 127 14.67 -10.07 28.56
C PHE A 127 15.67 -9.13 27.90
N ILE A 128 15.32 -8.57 26.74
CA ILE A 128 16.21 -7.74 25.92
C ILE A 128 15.51 -6.42 25.65
N PRO A 129 16.14 -5.28 25.99
CA PRO A 129 15.57 -3.97 25.72
C PRO A 129 15.46 -3.74 24.21
N VAL A 130 14.43 -2.98 23.81
CA VAL A 130 14.13 -2.69 22.39
C VAL A 130 15.32 -2.02 21.68
N GLU A 131 16.12 -1.25 22.40
CA GLU A 131 17.31 -0.56 21.86
C GLU A 131 18.39 -1.55 21.41
N GLU A 132 18.62 -2.61 22.18
CA GLU A 132 19.59 -3.67 21.83
C GLU A 132 19.10 -4.59 20.71
N MET A 133 17.79 -4.57 20.41
CA MET A 133 17.21 -5.32 19.30
C MET A 133 17.41 -4.60 17.95
N GLN A 134 17.68 -3.29 17.96
CA GLN A 134 17.83 -2.51 16.74
C GLN A 134 19.19 -2.74 16.11
N ASN A 135 19.22 -2.95 14.79
CA ASN A 135 20.44 -3.15 13.99
C ASN A 135 21.36 -4.26 14.51
N ARG A 136 20.79 -5.23 15.23
CA ARG A 136 21.51 -6.37 15.78
C ARG A 136 21.42 -7.56 14.85
N MET A 137 22.57 -8.16 14.57
CA MET A 137 22.63 -9.42 13.84
C MET A 137 22.16 -10.57 14.72
N ALA A 138 21.38 -11.48 14.15
CA ALA A 138 20.82 -12.62 14.84
C ALA A 138 20.76 -13.83 13.92
N VAL A 139 20.79 -15.02 14.51
CA VAL A 139 20.57 -16.27 13.79
C VAL A 139 19.08 -16.59 13.78
N LEU A 140 18.54 -16.89 12.61
CA LEU A 140 17.11 -17.14 12.41
C LEU A 140 16.87 -18.55 11.88
N LEU A 141 15.75 -19.14 12.30
CA LEU A 141 15.19 -20.33 11.67
C LEU A 141 14.08 -19.91 10.69
N CYS A 142 14.36 -20.02 9.39
CA CYS A 142 13.56 -19.41 8.32
C CYS A 142 12.64 -20.38 7.56
N ASN A 143 12.75 -21.69 7.79
CA ASN A 143 11.96 -22.72 7.10
C ASN A 143 10.86 -23.33 7.98
N LEU A 144 10.53 -22.72 9.12
CA LEU A 144 9.35 -23.09 9.88
C LEU A 144 8.08 -22.67 9.11
N LYS A 145 6.99 -23.41 9.33
CA LYS A 145 5.68 -22.97 8.86
C LYS A 145 5.32 -21.65 9.57
N PRO A 146 4.97 -20.57 8.85
CA PRO A 146 4.58 -19.31 9.48
C PRO A 146 3.45 -19.51 10.49
N ALA A 147 3.59 -18.88 11.65
CA ALA A 147 2.67 -19.05 12.78
C ALA A 147 2.06 -17.70 13.18
N LYS A 148 0.75 -17.67 13.44
CA LYS A 148 0.09 -16.46 13.93
C LYS A 148 0.27 -16.30 15.43
N MET A 149 0.85 -15.19 15.84
CA MET A 149 1.05 -14.78 17.22
C MET A 149 0.42 -13.41 17.44
N ARG A 150 -0.54 -13.30 18.35
CA ARG A 150 -1.27 -12.04 18.65
C ARG A 150 -1.86 -11.35 17.41
N GLY A 151 -2.32 -12.15 16.43
CA GLY A 151 -2.91 -11.64 15.18
C GLY A 151 -1.91 -11.35 14.06
N ILE A 152 -0.61 -11.38 14.33
CA ILE A 152 0.46 -11.13 13.34
C ILE A 152 1.13 -12.45 12.97
N THR A 153 1.46 -12.62 11.70
CA THR A 153 2.13 -13.84 11.22
C THR A 153 3.65 -13.69 11.39
N SER A 154 4.25 -14.56 12.19
CA SER A 154 5.72 -14.68 12.30
C SER A 154 6.22 -15.66 11.25
N GLU A 155 7.18 -15.22 10.44
CA GLU A 155 7.71 -15.96 9.28
C GLU A 155 9.10 -16.57 9.55
N ALA A 156 9.70 -16.24 10.68
CA ALA A 156 10.92 -16.84 11.18
C ALA A 156 10.91 -16.85 12.72
N MET A 157 11.91 -17.51 13.30
CA MET A 157 12.15 -17.57 14.74
C MET A 157 13.59 -17.18 15.04
N VAL A 158 13.80 -16.29 16.01
CA VAL A 158 15.14 -15.89 16.47
C VAL A 158 15.72 -16.96 17.38
N MET A 159 16.89 -17.48 17.03
CA MET A 159 17.58 -18.50 17.82
C MET A 159 18.26 -17.85 19.03
N CYS A 160 17.91 -18.32 20.22
CA CYS A 160 18.39 -17.76 21.48
C CYS A 160 18.93 -18.86 22.40
N ALA A 161 19.97 -18.54 23.16
CA ALA A 161 20.36 -19.31 24.33
C ALA A 161 19.41 -18.96 25.49
N SER A 162 18.77 -19.96 26.08
CA SER A 162 17.76 -19.76 27.13
C SER A 162 18.08 -20.59 28.37
N SER A 163 18.12 -19.87 29.50
CA SER A 163 18.13 -20.38 30.87
C SER A 163 16.81 -20.01 31.56
N PRO A 164 16.42 -20.61 32.70
CA PRO A 164 15.20 -20.23 33.42
C PRO A 164 15.12 -18.73 33.75
N ASP A 165 16.27 -18.08 34.00
CA ASP A 165 16.34 -16.70 34.47
C ASP A 165 16.71 -15.68 33.36
N LYS A 166 17.33 -16.14 32.27
CA LYS A 166 17.92 -15.24 31.25
C LYS A 166 17.79 -15.84 29.84
N VAL A 167 17.56 -14.96 28.87
CA VAL A 167 17.56 -15.28 27.44
C VAL A 167 18.52 -14.36 26.71
N GLU A 168 19.37 -14.92 25.85
CA GLU A 168 20.34 -14.19 25.04
C GLU A 168 20.23 -14.57 23.57
N ILE A 169 20.25 -13.58 22.69
CA ILE A 169 20.30 -13.82 21.23
C ILE A 169 21.68 -14.33 20.85
N LEU A 170 21.71 -15.38 20.04
CA LEU A 170 22.95 -15.89 19.47
C LEU A 170 23.60 -14.85 18.55
N THR A 171 24.88 -14.61 18.78
CA THR A 171 25.67 -13.61 18.06
C THR A 171 26.47 -14.28 16.96
N PRO A 172 26.23 -13.94 15.69
CA PRO A 172 27.04 -14.44 14.58
C PRO A 172 28.43 -13.80 14.57
N PRO A 173 29.43 -14.43 13.90
CA PRO A 173 30.79 -13.92 13.84
C PRO A 173 30.87 -12.56 13.11
N GLU A 174 31.93 -11.81 13.38
CA GLU A 174 32.17 -10.52 12.73
C GLU A 174 32.23 -10.67 11.19
N GLY A 175 31.69 -9.69 10.48
CA GLY A 175 31.60 -9.71 9.01
C GLY A 175 30.43 -10.52 8.46
N SER A 176 29.58 -11.11 9.32
CA SER A 176 28.34 -11.76 8.87
C SER A 176 27.38 -10.75 8.23
N GLN A 177 26.68 -11.18 7.19
CA GLN A 177 25.72 -10.40 6.42
C GLN A 177 24.35 -11.08 6.42
N PRO A 178 23.25 -10.33 6.27
CA PRO A 178 21.92 -10.90 6.06
C PRO A 178 21.92 -11.91 4.92
N GLY A 179 21.41 -13.12 5.18
CA GLY A 179 21.37 -14.21 4.20
C GLY A 179 22.54 -15.19 4.25
N ASP A 180 23.57 -14.92 5.07
CA ASP A 180 24.61 -15.91 5.35
C ASP A 180 24.00 -17.20 5.93
N LEU A 181 24.53 -18.33 5.47
CA LEU A 181 24.06 -19.64 5.85
C LEU A 181 24.86 -20.18 7.03
N VAL A 182 24.15 -20.84 7.94
CA VAL A 182 24.77 -21.59 9.04
C VAL A 182 24.91 -23.05 8.63
N GLU A 183 26.12 -23.58 8.80
CA GLU A 183 26.47 -24.97 8.49
C GLU A 183 27.00 -25.69 9.73
N PHE A 184 26.91 -27.01 9.67
CA PHE A 184 27.40 -27.93 10.69
C PHE A 184 28.35 -28.91 10.02
N GLU A 185 29.58 -29.00 10.52
CA GLU A 185 30.57 -29.94 9.99
C GLU A 185 30.05 -31.38 10.07
N GLY A 186 30.20 -32.13 8.97
CA GLY A 186 29.71 -33.51 8.86
C GLY A 186 28.22 -33.65 8.52
N TYR A 187 27.45 -32.56 8.41
CA TYR A 187 26.06 -32.59 7.98
C TYR A 187 25.91 -31.98 6.59
N THR A 188 25.44 -32.77 5.62
CA THR A 188 25.14 -32.27 4.28
C THR A 188 23.91 -31.37 4.32
N ARG A 189 24.04 -30.13 3.81
CA ARG A 189 22.96 -29.15 3.77
C ARG A 189 21.91 -29.53 2.71
N ASN A 190 20.72 -29.93 3.18
CA ASN A 190 19.55 -30.13 2.34
C ASN A 190 18.26 -29.75 3.10
N PRO A 191 18.00 -28.44 3.32
CA PRO A 191 16.84 -27.99 4.10
C PRO A 191 15.53 -28.18 3.32
N ASP A 192 14.48 -28.61 4.01
CA ASP A 192 13.11 -28.55 3.50
C ASP A 192 12.73 -27.08 3.23
N SER A 193 11.98 -26.84 2.15
CA SER A 193 11.45 -25.51 1.82
C SER A 193 10.55 -24.94 2.91
N VAL A 194 9.68 -25.80 3.46
CA VAL A 194 8.89 -25.54 4.67
C VAL A 194 8.83 -26.83 5.49
N LEU A 195 9.26 -26.75 6.75
CA LEU A 195 9.20 -27.84 7.70
C LEU A 195 7.74 -28.24 7.96
N ASN A 196 7.47 -29.53 7.84
CA ASN A 196 6.14 -30.07 8.12
C ASN A 196 5.91 -30.20 9.64
N PRO A 197 4.95 -29.45 10.25
CA PRO A 197 4.71 -29.50 11.69
C PRO A 197 4.29 -30.88 12.19
N LYS A 198 3.71 -31.73 11.33
CA LYS A 198 3.31 -33.09 11.70
C LYS A 198 4.51 -34.01 11.94
N LYS A 199 5.66 -33.73 11.32
CA LYS A 199 6.88 -34.53 11.46
C LYS A 199 7.68 -34.18 12.72
N LYS A 200 7.38 -33.04 13.37
CA LYS A 200 8.04 -32.58 14.60
C LYS A 200 9.58 -32.62 14.54
N ILE A 201 10.14 -32.25 13.38
CA ILE A 201 11.58 -32.36 13.09
C ILE A 201 12.38 -31.46 14.04
N PHE A 202 11.94 -30.21 14.18
CA PHE A 202 12.61 -29.25 15.06
C PHE A 202 12.55 -29.71 16.51
N GLU A 203 11.42 -30.21 16.99
CA GLU A 203 11.24 -30.72 18.35
C GLU A 203 12.12 -31.93 18.65
N THR A 204 12.46 -32.72 17.61
CA THR A 204 13.40 -33.84 17.73
C THR A 204 14.85 -33.36 17.77
N CYS A 205 15.19 -32.28 17.05
CA CYS A 205 16.55 -31.73 17.02
C CYS A 205 16.82 -30.77 18.18
N ALA A 206 15.79 -30.09 18.69
CA ALA A 206 15.90 -29.02 19.68
C ALA A 206 16.65 -29.44 20.95
N PRO A 207 16.45 -30.65 21.54
CA PRO A 207 17.20 -31.10 22.72
C PRO A 207 18.71 -31.14 22.53
N ASP A 208 19.18 -31.37 21.29
CA ASP A 208 20.60 -31.44 20.96
C ASP A 208 21.22 -30.07 20.62
N LEU A 209 20.39 -29.03 20.48
CA LEU A 209 20.83 -27.64 20.26
C LEU A 209 21.12 -26.98 21.61
N LYS A 210 22.39 -26.76 21.92
CA LYS A 210 22.82 -26.16 23.18
C LYS A 210 24.06 -25.30 23.00
N THR A 211 24.40 -24.51 24.00
CA THR A 211 25.71 -23.87 24.09
C THR A 211 26.69 -24.80 24.78
N ASP A 212 27.97 -24.75 24.42
CA ASP A 212 29.04 -25.48 25.12
C ASP A 212 29.63 -24.67 26.30
N ALA A 213 30.72 -25.16 26.89
CA ALA A 213 31.42 -24.47 27.98
C ALA A 213 32.09 -23.15 27.54
N ASN A 214 32.40 -23.02 26.25
CA ASN A 214 32.98 -21.81 25.65
C ASN A 214 31.90 -20.86 25.11
N LYS A 215 30.62 -21.12 25.42
CA LYS A 215 29.44 -20.35 24.97
C LYS A 215 29.18 -20.48 23.46
N VAL A 216 29.81 -21.42 22.78
CA VAL A 216 29.61 -21.69 21.35
C VAL A 216 28.29 -22.43 21.18
N ALA A 217 27.45 -21.99 20.24
CA ALA A 217 26.26 -22.72 19.89
C ALA A 217 26.65 -24.00 19.15
N VAL A 218 26.17 -25.15 19.61
CA VAL A 218 26.49 -26.48 19.08
C VAL A 218 25.22 -27.31 18.85
N TYR A 219 25.25 -28.15 17.82
CA TYR A 219 24.29 -29.22 17.59
C TYR A 219 25.00 -30.56 17.74
N LYS A 220 24.61 -31.39 18.71
CA LYS A 220 25.29 -32.68 19.00
C LYS A 220 26.82 -32.55 19.18
N GLY A 221 27.28 -31.41 19.69
CA GLY A 221 28.70 -31.10 19.88
C GLY A 221 29.40 -30.48 18.67
N VAL A 222 28.73 -30.35 17.52
CA VAL A 222 29.25 -29.67 16.32
C VAL A 222 28.90 -28.18 16.36
N PRO A 223 29.89 -27.27 16.24
CA PRO A 223 29.65 -25.82 16.25
C PRO A 223 28.80 -25.31 15.09
N PHE A 224 27.95 -24.34 15.39
CA PHE A 224 27.27 -23.52 14.39
C PHE A 224 28.32 -22.63 13.72
N THR A 225 28.56 -22.83 12.43
CA THR A 225 29.61 -22.13 11.69
C THR A 225 29.02 -21.38 10.52
N VAL A 226 29.49 -20.14 10.32
CA VAL A 226 29.27 -19.37 9.09
C VAL A 226 30.50 -19.57 8.19
N PRO A 227 30.35 -20.16 6.99
CA PRO A 227 31.47 -20.48 6.11
C PRO A 227 32.36 -19.25 5.85
N GLY A 228 33.65 -19.39 6.13
CA GLY A 228 34.65 -18.34 5.91
C GLY A 228 34.65 -17.18 6.91
N LYS A 229 33.76 -17.17 7.91
CA LYS A 229 33.65 -16.06 8.89
C LYS A 229 33.91 -16.49 10.33
N GLY A 230 33.40 -17.65 10.74
CA GLY A 230 33.68 -18.21 12.07
C GLY A 230 32.47 -18.87 12.73
N ILE A 231 32.49 -18.94 14.05
CA ILE A 231 31.51 -19.65 14.87
C ILE A 231 30.49 -18.70 15.51
N ILE A 232 29.30 -19.21 15.78
CA ILE A 232 28.22 -18.49 16.47
C ILE A 232 28.32 -18.73 17.98
N ILE A 233 28.20 -17.66 18.77
CA ILE A 233 28.36 -17.69 20.23
C ILE A 233 27.19 -17.02 20.97
N ALA A 234 26.94 -17.45 22.20
CA ALA A 234 26.16 -16.71 23.18
C ALA A 234 27.06 -15.72 23.95
N GLN A 235 26.48 -14.70 24.57
CA GLN A 235 27.26 -13.65 25.24
C GLN A 235 27.83 -14.14 26.57
N THR A 236 26.96 -14.67 27.43
CA THR A 236 27.33 -15.11 28.78
C THR A 236 26.85 -16.52 29.11
N LEU A 237 25.79 -17.00 28.46
CA LEU A 237 25.23 -18.31 28.75
C LEU A 237 26.05 -19.46 28.13
N SER A 238 26.43 -20.43 28.96
CA SER A 238 27.16 -21.65 28.59
C SER A 238 26.39 -22.87 29.08
N ASN A 239 26.46 -23.99 28.36
CA ASN A 239 25.77 -25.25 28.72
C ASN A 239 24.24 -25.12 28.88
N VAL A 240 23.62 -24.16 28.18
CA VAL A 240 22.17 -23.95 28.17
C VAL A 240 21.54 -24.35 26.85
N GLN A 241 20.22 -24.56 26.84
CA GLN A 241 19.49 -24.91 25.63
C GLN A 241 19.46 -23.73 24.66
N VAL A 242 19.61 -24.04 23.36
CA VAL A 242 19.32 -23.11 22.28
C VAL A 242 17.92 -23.43 21.75
N LYS A 243 17.05 -22.41 21.69
CA LYS A 243 15.67 -22.53 21.24
C LYS A 243 15.29 -21.39 20.32
#